data_AF-A0A1F4XL98-F1
#
_entry.id   AF-A0A1F4XL98-F1
#
_cell.length_a   1.000
_cell.length_b   1.000
_cell.length_c   1.000
_cell.angle_alpha   90.00
_cell.angle_beta   90.00
_cell.angle_gamma   90.00
#
_symmetry.space_group_name_H-M   'P 1'
#
loop_
_entity.id
_entity.type
_entity.pdbx_description
1 polymer ?
#
loop_
_entity_poly.entity_id
_entity_poly.type
_entity_poly.pdbx_seq_one_letter_code
_entity_poly.pdbx_strand_id
1 'polypeptide(L)' 'MGNTHTPAYIDTRRPSTGNKVNQAQKTYLKLLRRVKKEGETKWLQNALILAEGRLVKFGFNPKDFSSKS' A
#
# COMPACT_ATOMS: atom_id res chain seq x y z
N MET A 1 -33.68 14.24 34.24
CA MET A 1 -34.02 14.45 32.81
C MET A 1 -32.80 14.02 32.01
N GLY A 2 -32.94 12.94 31.25
CA GLY A 2 -31.82 12.21 30.65
C GLY A 2 -31.37 12.84 29.34
N ASN A 3 -30.07 13.10 29.22
CA ASN A 3 -29.46 13.46 27.95
C ASN A 3 -28.70 12.23 27.47
N THR A 4 -29.37 11.39 26.70
CA THR A 4 -28.73 10.29 25.96
C THR A 4 -27.86 10.88 24.88
N HIS A 5 -26.57 10.98 25.15
CA HIS A 5 -25.54 11.27 24.16
C HIS A 5 -25.47 10.07 23.21
N THR A 6 -26.12 10.16 22.06
CA THR A 6 -26.04 9.13 21.01
C THR A 6 -24.58 9.04 20.56
N PRO A 7 -23.87 7.90 20.73
CA PRO A 7 -22.53 7.79 20.14
C PRO A 7 -22.70 7.81 18.63
N ALA A 8 -22.08 8.79 17.97
CA ALA A 8 -22.05 8.87 16.52
C ALA A 8 -21.58 7.53 15.95
N TYR A 9 -22.40 6.92 15.10
CA TYR A 9 -22.03 5.74 14.33
C TYR A 9 -20.83 6.08 13.46
N ILE A 10 -19.64 5.65 13.88
CA ILE A 10 -18.43 5.74 13.06
C ILE A 10 -18.59 4.67 11.99
N ASP A 11 -18.91 5.07 10.76
CA ASP A 11 -18.95 4.16 9.63
C ASP A 11 -17.53 3.58 9.40
N THR A 12 -17.30 2.36 9.87
CA THR A 12 -15.99 1.68 9.79
C THR A 12 -15.69 1.15 8.38
N ARG A 13 -16.51 1.47 7.37
CA ARG A 13 -16.21 1.18 5.97
C ARG A 13 -15.11 2.14 5.53
N ARG A 14 -13.86 1.78 5.86
CA ARG A 14 -12.68 2.40 5.27
C ARG A 14 -12.93 2.48 3.76
N PRO A 15 -12.69 3.63 3.11
CA PRO A 15 -12.85 3.71 1.67
C PRO A 15 -12.07 2.56 1.05
N SER A 16 -12.76 1.71 0.28
CA SER A 16 -12.17 0.51 -0.35
C SER A 16 -10.88 0.86 -1.09
N THR A 17 -10.84 2.06 -1.68
CA THR A 17 -9.68 2.67 -2.33
C THR A 17 -8.50 2.90 -1.39
N GLY A 18 -8.71 3.47 -0.19
CA GLY A 18 -7.64 3.71 0.78
C GLY A 18 -6.99 2.41 1.28
N ASN A 19 -7.78 1.33 1.41
CA ASN A 19 -7.24 0.02 1.74
C ASN A 19 -6.41 -0.57 0.57
N LYS A 20 -6.90 -0.45 -0.68
CA LYS A 20 -6.19 -0.93 -1.87
C LYS A 20 -4.85 -0.21 -2.09
N VAL A 21 -4.83 1.12 -1.90
CA VAL A 21 -3.60 1.92 -1.98
C VAL A 21 -2.59 1.51 -0.91
N ASN A 22 -3.02 1.40 0.34
CA ASN A 22 -2.15 0.99 1.45
C ASN A 22 -1.56 -0.42 1.20
N GLN A 23 -2.38 -1.35 0.68
CA GLN A 23 -1.90 -2.68 0.32
C GLN A 23 -0.90 -2.68 -0.83
N ALA A 24 -1.09 -1.84 -1.86
CA ALA A 24 -0.14 -1.70 -2.95
C ALA A 24 1.22 -1.18 -2.45
N GLN A 25 1.23 -0.14 -1.62
CA GLN A 25 2.45 0.40 -1.00
C GLN A 25 3.15 -0.64 -0.12
N LYS A 26 2.42 -1.33 0.75
CA LYS A 26 2.96 -2.40 1.60
C LYS A 26 3.57 -3.54 0.78
N THR A 27 2.91 -3.92 -0.31
CA THR A 27 3.39 -4.97 -1.21
C THR A 27 4.70 -4.55 -1.87
N TYR A 28 4.76 -3.33 -2.43
CA TYR A 28 5.97 -2.81 -3.07
C TYR A 28 7.16 -2.76 -2.08
N LEU A 29 6.95 -2.21 -0.89
CA LEU A 29 7.97 -2.16 0.16
C LEU A 29 8.43 -3.55 0.64
N LYS A 30 7.54 -4.56 0.61
CA LYS A 30 7.89 -5.94 0.95
C LYS A 30 8.76 -6.56 -0.13
N LEU A 31 8.47 -6.29 -1.40
CA LEU A 31 9.26 -6.75 -2.54
C LEU A 31 10.66 -6.12 -2.54
N LEU A 32 10.78 -4.81 -2.30
CA LEU A 32 12.08 -4.15 -2.15
C LEU A 32 12.92 -4.79 -1.03
N ARG A 33 12.30 -5.10 0.11
CA ARG A 33 12.97 -5.81 1.21
C ARG A 33 13.43 -7.21 0.82
N ARG A 34 12.64 -7.94 0.02
CA ARG A 34 13.04 -9.25 -0.50
C ARG A 34 14.19 -9.15 -1.48
N VAL A 35 14.18 -8.16 -2.39
CA VAL A 35 15.31 -7.91 -3.29
C VAL A 35 16.60 -7.64 -2.50
N LYS A 36 16.53 -6.83 -1.44
CA LYS A 36 17.69 -6.58 -0.55
C LYS A 36 18.19 -7.84 0.17
N LYS A 37 17.31 -8.81 0.48
CA LYS A 37 17.66 -10.03 1.24
C LYS A 37 18.09 -11.20 0.36
N GLU A 38 17.38 -11.41 -0.73
CA GLU A 38 17.47 -12.59 -1.60
C GLU A 38 18.28 -12.29 -2.87
N GLY A 39 18.52 -11.01 -3.18
CA GLY A 39 19.07 -10.56 -4.46
C GLY A 39 17.98 -10.37 -5.51
N GLU A 40 18.34 -9.74 -6.63
CA GLU A 40 17.43 -9.62 -7.76
C GLU A 40 17.21 -10.98 -8.42
N THR A 41 15.97 -11.43 -8.38
CA THR A 41 15.51 -12.63 -9.07
C THR A 41 14.46 -12.25 -10.11
N LYS A 42 14.35 -13.05 -11.18
CA LYS A 42 13.36 -12.80 -12.25
C LYS A 42 11.93 -12.65 -11.73
N TRP A 43 11.55 -13.41 -10.70
CA TRP A 43 10.22 -13.32 -10.11
C TRP A 43 10.02 -12.04 -9.29
N LEU A 44 11.06 -11.55 -8.60
CA LEU A 44 11.01 -10.30 -7.85
C LEU A 44 10.95 -9.09 -8.80
N GLN A 45 11.73 -9.09 -9.88
CA GLN A 45 11.66 -8.05 -10.92
C GLN A 45 10.25 -7.98 -11.52
N ASN A 46 9.68 -9.13 -11.93
CA ASN A 46 8.30 -9.16 -12.44
C ASN A 46 7.27 -8.71 -11.40
N ALA A 47 7.42 -9.13 -10.14
CA ALA A 47 6.53 -8.73 -9.06
C ALA A 47 6.62 -7.22 -8.78
N LEU A 48 7.82 -6.63 -8.87
CA LEU A 48 8.04 -5.20 -8.73
C LEU A 48 7.33 -4.45 -9.86
N ILE A 49 7.53 -4.81 -11.13
CA ILE A 49 6.85 -4.18 -12.28
C ILE A 49 5.33 -4.15 -12.10
N LEU A 50 4.73 -5.26 -11.66
CA LEU A 50 3.28 -5.33 -11.39
C LEU A 50 2.85 -4.43 -10.22
N ALA A 51 3.66 -4.36 -9.16
CA ALA A 51 3.39 -3.50 -8.02
C ALA A 51 3.56 -2.00 -8.37
N GLU A 52 4.54 -1.66 -9.21
CA GLU A 52 4.74 -0.30 -9.75
C GLU A 52 3.56 0.13 -10.60
N GLY A 53 3.10 -0.72 -11.52
CA GLY A 53 1.92 -0.44 -12.34
C GLY A 53 0.66 -0.18 -11.48
N ARG A 54 0.51 -0.90 -10.35
CA ARG A 54 -0.56 -0.63 -9.39
C ARG A 54 -0.40 0.71 -8.69
N LEU A 55 0.80 1.06 -8.25
CA LEU A 55 1.07 2.36 -7.62
C LEU A 55 0.81 3.52 -8.57
N VAL A 56 1.28 3.44 -9.81
CA VAL A 56 1.02 4.44 -10.86
C VAL A 56 -0.48 4.57 -11.14
N LYS A 57 -1.21 3.45 -11.22
CA LYS A 57 -2.68 3.46 -11.38
C LYS A 57 -3.39 4.20 -10.24
N PHE A 58 -2.79 4.23 -9.05
CA PHE A 58 -3.32 4.95 -7.90
C PHE A 58 -2.76 6.37 -7.75
N GLY A 59 -1.94 6.86 -8.69
CA GLY A 59 -1.36 8.19 -8.68
C GLY A 59 -0.08 8.34 -7.84
N PHE A 60 0.58 7.25 -7.49
CA PHE A 60 1.84 7.27 -6.75
C PHE A 60 3.04 7.01 -7.67
N ASN A 61 4.15 7.70 -7.43
CA ASN A 61 5.41 7.46 -8.14
C ASN A 61 6.23 6.39 -7.39
N PRO A 62 6.54 5.24 -8.00
CA PRO A 62 7.34 4.19 -7.35
C PRO A 62 8.72 4.65 -6.87
N LYS A 63 9.32 5.65 -7.52
CA LYS A 63 10.64 6.20 -7.16
C LYS A 63 10.67 6.82 -5.76
N ASP A 64 9.54 7.30 -5.26
CA ASP A 64 9.40 7.84 -3.90
C ASP A 64 9.65 6.77 -2.83
N PHE A 65 9.44 5.50 -3.17
CA PHE A 65 9.59 4.37 -2.26
C PHE A 65 10.93 3.64 -2.43
N SER A 66 11.63 3.86 -3.55
CA SER A 66 12.94 3.26 -3.84
C SER A 66 14.11 4.09 -3.27
N SER A 67 13.94 5.42 -3.13
CA SER A 67 15.03 6.36 -2.78
C SER A 67 15.45 6.42 -1.31
N LYS A 68 14.95 5.53 -0.44
CA LYS A 68 15.52 5.34 0.91
C LYS A 68 16.47 4.15 0.89
N SER A 69 17.66 4.35 0.34
CA SER A 69 18.76 3.41 0.51
C SER A 69 20.06 4.14 0.76
#